data_AF-A0A1C0ART1-F1
#
_entry.id   AF-A0A1C0ART1-F1
#
_cell.length_a   1.000
_cell.length_b   1.000
_cell.length_c   1.000
_cell.angle_alpha   90.00
_cell.angle_beta   90.00
_cell.angle_gamma   90.00
#
_symmetry.space_group_name_H-M   'P 1'
#
loop_
_entity.id
_entity.type
_entity.pdbx_description
1 polymer ?
#
loop_
_entity_poly.entity_id
_entity_poly.type
_entity_poly.pdbx_seq_one_letter_code
_entity_poly.pdbx_strand_id
1 'polypeptide(L)'
;MADALFPEGKDQKRARSVCVGCPVRSECLAEALDNRIEWGVWGGMTERERRALLRARPDITSWHDVLVSHHDTADAPISVLPSRRH
;
A
#
# COMPACT_ATOMS: atom_id res chain seq x y z
N MET A 1 -22.25 18.26 -16.65
CA MET A 1 -21.97 17.30 -15.56
C MET A 1 -21.22 16.15 -16.20
N ALA A 2 -19.88 16.18 -16.17
CA ALA A 2 -19.08 15.11 -16.74
C ALA A 2 -18.90 14.05 -15.65
N ASP A 3 -19.57 12.92 -15.86
CA ASP A 3 -19.45 11.70 -15.08
C ASP A 3 -17.97 11.27 -15.11
N ALA A 4 -17.26 11.46 -13.99
CA ALA A 4 -15.85 11.10 -13.85
C ALA A 4 -15.70 9.58 -13.65
N LEU A 5 -16.20 8.82 -14.62
CA LEU A 5 -16.17 7.35 -14.62
C LEU A 5 -14.73 6.80 -14.66
N PHE A 6 -13.77 7.61 -15.10
CA PHE A 6 -12.36 7.25 -15.20
C PHE A 6 -11.48 8.39 -14.67
N PRO A 7 -11.04 8.34 -13.41
CA PRO A 7 -10.10 9.32 -12.87
C PRO A 7 -8.82 9.31 -13.71
N GLU A 8 -8.37 10.51 -14.09
CA GLU A 8 -7.16 10.67 -14.90
C GLU A 8 -5.93 10.25 -14.09
N GLY A 9 -4.82 9.90 -14.76
CA GLY A 9 -3.58 9.53 -14.06
C GLY A 9 -3.05 10.62 -13.09
N LYS A 10 -3.47 11.88 -13.28
CA LYS A 10 -3.20 13.00 -12.35
C LYS A 10 -3.90 12.83 -10.99
N ASP A 11 -5.08 12.21 -10.96
CA ASP A 11 -5.86 12.00 -9.74
C ASP A 11 -5.22 10.93 -8.86
N GLN A 12 -4.60 9.91 -9.47
CA GLN A 12 -3.81 8.90 -8.75
C GLN A 12 -2.54 9.51 -8.13
N LYS A 13 -1.86 10.42 -8.84
CA LYS A 13 -0.69 11.14 -8.30
C LYS A 13 -1.10 12.03 -7.11
N ARG A 14 -2.23 12.73 -7.23
CA ARG A 14 -2.80 13.53 -6.14
C ARG A 14 -3.13 12.66 -4.93
N ALA A 15 -3.82 11.53 -5.13
CA ALA A 15 -4.14 10.60 -4.05
C ALA A 15 -2.86 10.08 -3.35
N ARG A 16 -1.81 9.74 -4.12
CA ARG A 16 -0.52 9.32 -3.55
C ARG A 16 0.12 10.40 -2.67
N SER A 17 0.04 11.68 -3.05
CA SER A 17 0.59 12.77 -2.24
C SER A 17 -0.09 12.93 -0.88
N VAL A 18 -1.40 12.64 -0.79
CA VAL A 18 -2.15 12.69 0.48
C VAL A 18 -1.63 11.65 1.47
N CYS A 19 -1.12 10.52 0.99
CA CYS A 19 -0.64 9.44 1.86
C CYS A 19 0.62 9.81 2.65
N VAL A 20 1.43 10.79 2.23
CA VAL A 20 2.77 11.08 2.80
C VAL A 20 2.74 11.42 4.30
N GLY A 21 1.67 12.03 4.81
CA GLY A 21 1.49 12.34 6.23
C GLY A 21 0.37 11.56 6.91
N CYS A 22 -0.16 10.52 6.27
CA CYS A 22 -1.29 9.77 6.80
C CYS A 22 -0.82 8.83 7.93
N PRO A 23 -1.31 8.98 9.18
CA PRO A 23 -0.83 8.18 10.31
C PRO A 23 -1.16 6.69 10.16
N VAL A 24 -2.14 6.35 9.33
CA VAL A 24 -2.60 4.97 9.09
C VAL A 24 -2.12 4.42 7.74
N ARG A 25 -1.03 4.98 7.18
CA ARG A 25 -0.56 4.63 5.83
C ARG A 25 -0.18 3.16 5.72
N SER A 26 0.47 2.60 6.74
CA SER A 26 0.91 1.21 6.77
C SER A 26 -0.26 0.25 6.90
N GLU A 27 -1.22 0.56 7.78
CA GLU A 27 -2.47 -0.16 7.99
C GLU A 27 -3.31 -0.17 6.72
N CYS A 28 -3.47 1.00 6.10
CA CYS A 28 -4.18 1.15 4.83
C CYS A 28 -3.54 0.31 3.71
N LEU A 29 -2.20 0.24 3.66
CA LEU A 29 -1.51 -0.59 2.68
C LEU A 29 -1.68 -2.08 2.98
N ALA A 30 -1.54 -2.49 4.24
CA ALA A 30 -1.71 -3.86 4.67
C ALA A 30 -3.09 -4.40 4.30
N GLU A 31 -4.13 -3.63 4.64
CA GLU A 31 -5.53 -3.97 4.30
C GLU A 31 -5.70 -4.21 2.79
N ALA A 32 -5.11 -3.35 1.96
CA ALA A 32 -5.22 -3.48 0.51
C ALA A 32 -4.48 -4.69 -0.04
N LEU A 33 -3.37 -5.10 0.58
CA LEU A 33 -2.58 -6.25 0.16
C LEU A 33 -3.19 -7.58 0.62
N ASP A 34 -3.62 -7.66 1.87
CA ASP A 34 -4.27 -8.84 2.46
C ASP A 34 -5.59 -9.15 1.75
N ASN A 35 -6.42 -8.14 1.51
CA ASN A 35 -7.71 -8.32 0.83
C ASN A 35 -7.62 -8.27 -0.70
N ARG A 36 -6.41 -8.18 -1.27
CA ARG A 36 -6.18 -8.13 -2.73
C ARG A 36 -7.03 -7.07 -3.44
N ILE A 37 -7.18 -5.89 -2.83
CA ILE A 37 -8.01 -4.82 -3.39
C ILE A 37 -7.47 -4.40 -4.76
N GLU A 38 -8.32 -4.53 -5.77
CA GLU A 38 -7.93 -4.45 -7.17
C GLU A 38 -7.85 -3.02 -7.73
N TRP A 39 -8.34 -2.02 -7.00
CA TRP A 39 -8.50 -0.65 -7.54
C TRP A 39 -7.97 0.42 -6.59
N GLY A 40 -7.70 1.61 -7.13
CA GLY A 40 -7.37 2.81 -6.36
C GLY A 40 -5.96 2.85 -5.76
N VAL A 41 -5.69 3.96 -5.06
CA VAL A 41 -4.43 4.19 -4.33
C VAL A 41 -4.64 3.91 -2.85
N TRP A 42 -3.80 3.04 -2.28
CA TRP A 42 -3.87 2.60 -0.88
C TRP A 42 -2.48 2.69 -0.26
N GLY A 43 -2.37 3.34 0.90
CA GLY A 43 -1.09 3.55 1.60
C GLY A 43 0.03 4.18 0.75
N GLY A 44 -0.34 4.95 -0.27
CA GLY A 44 0.60 5.58 -1.20
C GLY A 44 1.03 4.70 -2.39
N MET A 45 0.43 3.52 -2.56
CA MET A 45 0.68 2.62 -3.69
C MET A 45 -0.52 2.51 -4.63
N THR A 46 -0.25 2.59 -5.92
CA THR A 46 -1.20 2.26 -6.99
C THR A 46 -1.46 0.76 -7.04
N GLU A 47 -2.57 0.35 -7.66
CA GLU A 47 -2.87 -1.06 -7.96
C GLU A 47 -1.67 -1.78 -8.60
N ARG A 48 -1.06 -1.16 -9.62
CA ARG A 48 0.06 -1.76 -10.37
C ARG A 48 1.25 -2.06 -9.46
N GLU A 49 1.58 -1.14 -8.56
CA GLU A 49 2.66 -1.29 -7.58
C GLU A 49 2.33 -2.41 -6.57
N ARG A 50 1.10 -2.46 -6.05
CA ARG A 50 0.65 -3.52 -5.13
C ARG A 50 0.71 -4.90 -5.80
N ARG A 51 0.22 -5.02 -7.04
CA ARG A 51 0.27 -6.29 -7.79
C ARG A 51 1.70 -6.76 -8.04
N ALA A 52 2.63 -5.83 -8.30
CA ALA A 52 4.04 -6.16 -8.43
C ALA A 52 4.63 -6.69 -7.11
N LEU A 53 4.30 -6.05 -5.99
CA LEU A 53 4.74 -6.46 -4.66
C LEU A 53 4.22 -7.87 -4.29
N LEU A 54 2.94 -8.14 -4.51
CA LEU A 54 2.32 -9.43 -4.24
C LEU A 54 2.93 -10.57 -5.07
N ARG A 55 3.38 -10.30 -6.31
CA ARG A 55 4.11 -11.28 -7.13
C ARG A 55 5.54 -11.50 -6.64
N ALA A 56 6.19 -10.45 -6.13
CA ALA A 56 7.55 -10.54 -5.62
C ALA A 56 7.63 -11.27 -4.27
N ARG A 57 6.54 -11.22 -3.48
CA ARG A 57 6.46 -11.78 -2.12
C ARG A 57 5.28 -12.75 -1.96
N PRO A 58 5.26 -13.89 -2.68
CA PRO A 58 4.24 -14.91 -2.49
C PRO A 58 4.36 -15.63 -1.14
N ASP A 59 5.48 -15.47 -0.45
CA ASP A 59 5.78 -16.04 0.88
C ASP A 59 5.01 -15.36 2.03
N ILE A 60 4.49 -14.15 1.83
CA ILE A 60 3.81 -13.39 2.88
C ILE A 60 2.31 -13.72 2.88
N THR A 61 1.82 -14.25 4.00
CA THR A 61 0.41 -14.60 4.22
C THR A 61 -0.38 -13.55 5.01
N SER A 62 0.31 -12.65 5.71
CA SER A 62 -0.29 -11.56 6.51
C SER A 62 0.57 -10.31 6.35
N TRP A 63 0.07 -9.34 5.59
CA TRP A 63 0.72 -8.04 5.37
C TRP A 63 0.53 -7.13 6.57
N HIS A 64 -0.55 -7.29 7.34
CA HIS A 64 -0.74 -6.60 8.60
C HIS A 64 0.42 -6.90 9.56
N ASP A 65 0.81 -8.15 9.74
CA ASP A 65 1.95 -8.51 10.62
C ASP A 65 3.28 -7.97 10.10
N VAL A 66 3.40 -7.79 8.79
CA VAL A 66 4.62 -7.33 8.15
C VAL A 66 4.76 -5.81 8.17
N LEU A 67 3.65 -5.07 8.05
CA LEU A 67 3.64 -3.61 7.87
C LEU A 67 3.17 -2.83 9.11
N VAL A 68 2.37 -3.45 9.98
CA VAL A 68 1.70 -2.78 11.12
C VAL A 68 2.30 -3.19 12.47
N SER A 69 3.20 -4.18 12.50
CA SER A 69 3.92 -4.59 13.70
C SER A 69 4.93 -3.53 14.13
N HIS A 70 4.42 -2.44 14.72
CA HIS A 70 4.97 -1.57 15.76
C HIS A 70 4.09 -0.31 15.82
N HIS A 71 2.93 -0.43 16.46
CA HIS A 71 2.13 0.72 16.90
C HIS A 71 2.81 1.37 18.11
N ASP A 72 3.91 2.08 17.85
CA ASP A 72 4.27 3.24 18.65
C ASP A 72 5.09 4.22 17.79
N THR A 73 4.38 5.26 17.34
CA THR A 73 4.89 6.53 16.81
C THR A 73 5.63 6.53 15.46
N ALA A 74 4.86 6.78 14.39
CA ALA A 74 5.25 7.41 13.12
C ALA A 74 6.29 6.70 12.21
N ASP A 75 5.77 6.07 11.13
CA ASP A 75 6.41 5.87 9.81
C ASP A 75 7.81 5.24 9.81
N ALA A 76 7.90 3.93 10.12
CA ALA A 76 9.08 3.13 9.80
C ALA A 76 9.09 2.78 8.29
N PRO A 77 10.22 2.96 7.56
CA PRO A 77 10.29 2.65 6.14
C PRO A 77 10.19 1.14 5.86
N ILE A 78 9.45 0.79 4.80
CA ILE A 78 9.19 -0.57 4.27
C ILE A 78 10.48 -1.35 3.91
N SER A 79 11.65 -0.71 3.98
CA SER A 79 12.96 -1.31 3.68
C SER A 79 13.41 -2.39 4.66
N VAL A 80 12.68 -2.63 5.77
CA VAL A 80 13.06 -3.63 6.79
C VAL A 80 12.38 -4.99 6.61
N LEU A 81 11.71 -5.24 5.46
CA LEU A 81 11.21 -6.58 5.17
C LEU A 81 12.37 -7.59 5.25
N PRO A 82 12.31 -8.61 6.12
CA PRO A 82 13.42 -9.54 6.28
C PRO A 82 13.73 -10.18 4.92
N SER A 83 14.96 -10.00 4.46
CA SER A 83 15.45 -10.65 3.24
C SER A 83 15.33 -12.16 3.44
N ARG A 84 14.75 -12.85 2.45
CA ARG A 84 14.65 -14.32 2.40
C ARG A 84 15.93 -14.97 2.94
N ARG A 85 15.87 -15.56 4.15
CA ARG A 85 16.91 -16.51 4.57
C ARG A 85 16.64 -17.78 3.76
N HIS A 86 17.64 -18.19 2.98
CA HIS A 86 17.66 -19.49 2.30
C HIS A 86 17.86 -20.59 3.33
#